data_AF-A0AAW1CZ40-F1
#
_entry.id   AF-A0AAW1CZ40-F1
#
_cell.length_a   1.000
_cell.length_b   1.000
_cell.length_c   1.000
_cell.angle_alpha   90.00
_cell.angle_beta   90.00
_cell.angle_gamma   90.00
#
_symmetry.space_group_name_H-M   'P 1'
#
loop_
_entity.id
_entity.type
_entity.pdbx_description
1 polymer ?
#
loop_
_entity_poly.entity_id
_entity_poly.type
_entity_poly.pdbx_seq_one_letter_code
_entity_poly.pdbx_strand_id
1 'polypeptide(L)'
;MSGSDTPTGYAQPMAVFGGEPSYALVIDCRTLIGSYLSLKDIPVVFLITYSGNKRIVSETPFRERMLECEKAASLLGVKNLSYATSELLRVKRGVLNETLHKRAVHVVGETLRIHEANLAMKERDFVTFGLKMLQSHSSLRDNFEVSNEDLDNLVAIAMACEGVYGSKLAGIGFGGCTITMVKKENLENLIDTLSINYSGECSFLIAQPWGCSTELTFELNEYLCKIEKANKHVQNEVAVTKKERALHCEKCNKILKSKIRQVKDDLDKEKEEKKLQEQQQQKQ
;
A
#
# COMPACT_ATOMS: atom_id res chain seq x y z
N MET A 1 22.94 -13.35 9.36
CA MET A 1 22.66 -12.53 8.16
C MET A 1 21.43 -13.12 7.50
N SER A 2 20.24 -12.64 7.87
CA SER A 2 18.94 -13.10 7.34
C SER A 2 18.25 -11.94 6.64
N GLY A 3 18.96 -11.31 5.70
CA GLY A 3 18.37 -10.34 4.79
C GLY A 3 17.71 -11.12 3.66
N SER A 4 16.41 -11.32 3.75
CA SER A 4 15.63 -11.81 2.61
C SER A 4 15.58 -10.68 1.58
N ASP A 5 16.37 -10.78 0.51
CA ASP A 5 16.32 -9.92 -0.68
C ASP A 5 15.05 -10.20 -1.49
N THR A 6 13.89 -10.26 -0.82
CA THR A 6 12.61 -10.39 -1.49
C THR A 6 12.30 -9.06 -2.18
N PRO A 7 12.18 -9.02 -3.52
CA PRO A 7 11.82 -7.79 -4.21
C PRO A 7 10.49 -7.29 -3.65
N THR A 8 10.44 -6.07 -3.11
CA THR A 8 9.20 -5.47 -2.62
C THR A 8 8.84 -4.28 -3.50
N GLY A 9 7.54 -4.14 -3.81
CA GLY A 9 7.04 -2.97 -4.51
C GLY A 9 7.06 -1.72 -3.61
N TYR A 10 6.90 -0.54 -4.21
CA TYR A 10 6.94 0.74 -3.49
C TYR A 10 5.80 0.97 -2.49
N ALA A 11 4.70 0.21 -2.59
CA ALA A 11 3.50 0.43 -1.79
C ALA A 11 3.76 0.36 -0.27
N GLN A 12 4.49 -0.66 0.20
CA GLN A 12 4.77 -0.81 1.63
C GLN A 12 5.62 0.33 2.21
N PRO A 13 6.81 0.66 1.67
CA PRO A 13 7.58 1.78 2.20
C PRO A 13 6.82 3.11 2.08
N MET A 14 6.08 3.33 0.99
CA MET A 14 5.27 4.54 0.84
C MET A 14 4.14 4.64 1.88
N ALA A 15 3.46 3.54 2.20
CA ALA A 15 2.43 3.54 3.24
C ALA A 15 3.02 3.80 4.63
N VAL A 16 4.20 3.25 4.93
CA VAL A 16 4.90 3.46 6.21
C VAL A 16 5.34 4.92 6.38
N PHE A 17 5.94 5.52 5.35
CA PHE A 17 6.48 6.89 5.43
C PHE A 17 5.46 7.98 5.14
N GLY A 18 4.47 7.69 4.29
CA GLY A 18 3.44 8.64 3.85
C GLY A 18 2.11 8.49 4.57
N GLY A 19 2.02 7.67 5.62
CA GLY A 19 0.80 7.52 6.39
C GLY A 19 0.39 8.81 7.09
N GLU A 20 -0.92 9.07 7.15
CA GLU A 20 -1.52 10.22 7.82
C GLU A 20 -2.72 9.76 8.67
N PRO A 21 -2.87 10.24 9.92
CA PRO A 21 -4.01 9.84 10.76
C PRO A 21 -5.35 10.12 10.10
N SER A 22 -6.23 9.12 10.10
CA SER A 22 -7.56 9.17 9.47
C SER A 22 -7.60 9.26 7.94
N TYR A 23 -6.50 8.98 7.24
CA TYR A 23 -6.49 8.93 5.76
C TYR A 23 -5.90 7.61 5.25
N ALA A 24 -6.47 7.11 4.16
CA ALA A 24 -5.80 6.13 3.32
C ALA A 24 -4.89 6.84 2.30
N LEU A 25 -3.76 6.22 1.96
CA LEU A 25 -2.85 6.72 0.93
C LEU A 25 -3.12 5.99 -0.39
N VAL A 26 -3.54 6.75 -1.40
CA VAL A 26 -3.71 6.28 -2.78
C VAL A 26 -2.43 6.58 -3.55
N ILE A 27 -1.81 5.55 -4.13
CA ILE A 27 -0.49 5.64 -4.75
C ILE A 27 -0.61 5.29 -6.24
N ASP A 28 -0.19 6.18 -7.12
CA ASP A 28 0.11 5.80 -8.51
C ASP A 28 1.56 5.30 -8.58
N CYS A 29 1.74 3.98 -8.62
CA CYS A 29 3.06 3.35 -8.67
C CYS A 29 3.86 3.63 -9.97
N ARG A 30 3.26 4.26 -10.99
CA ARG A 30 3.96 4.63 -12.23
C ARG A 30 4.70 5.95 -12.08
N THR A 31 4.05 6.91 -11.41
CA THR A 31 4.57 8.27 -11.18
C THR A 31 5.12 8.44 -9.77
N LEU A 32 4.81 7.49 -8.89
CA LEU A 32 5.09 7.52 -7.45
C LEU A 32 4.49 8.75 -6.75
N ILE A 33 3.35 9.22 -7.26
CA ILE A 33 2.57 10.31 -6.67
C ILE A 33 1.54 9.69 -5.73
N GLY A 34 1.52 10.19 -4.48
CA GLY A 34 0.54 9.85 -3.47
C GLY A 34 -0.57 10.90 -3.36
N SER A 35 -1.79 10.47 -3.03
CA SER A 35 -2.90 11.35 -2.65
C SER A 35 -3.65 10.76 -1.46
N TYR A 36 -4.20 11.63 -0.62
CA TYR A 36 -4.90 11.21 0.59
C TYR A 36 -6.40 11.06 0.34
N LEU A 37 -6.95 9.97 0.85
CA LEU A 37 -8.37 9.65 0.84
C LEU A 37 -8.88 9.71 2.28
N SER A 38 -9.75 10.67 2.57
CA SER A 38 -10.27 10.87 3.93
C SER A 38 -11.09 9.68 4.38
N LEU A 39 -10.75 9.14 5.55
CA LEU A 39 -11.52 8.14 6.29
C LEU A 39 -12.13 8.75 7.58
N LYS A 40 -12.19 10.07 7.67
CA LYS A 40 -12.80 10.80 8.80
C LYS A 40 -14.32 10.64 8.79
N ASP A 41 -14.87 10.38 9.98
CA ASP A 41 -16.31 10.36 10.25
C ASP A 41 -17.10 9.41 9.32
N ILE A 42 -16.50 8.28 8.94
CA ILE A 42 -17.18 7.23 8.19
C ILE A 42 -17.78 6.19 9.16
N PRO A 43 -18.99 5.66 8.90
CA PRO A 43 -19.68 4.72 9.78
C PRO A 43 -19.17 3.27 9.62
N VAL A 44 -17.94 3.09 9.15
CA VAL A 44 -17.35 1.78 8.84
C VAL A 44 -16.01 1.61 9.52
N VAL A 45 -15.67 0.36 9.78
CA VAL A 45 -14.37 -0.06 10.33
C VAL A 45 -13.75 -1.11 9.41
N PHE A 46 -12.43 -1.13 9.39
CA PHE A 46 -11.66 -2.14 8.67
C PHE A 46 -11.13 -3.17 9.68
N LEU A 47 -11.63 -4.40 9.61
CA LEU A 47 -11.15 -5.51 10.41
C LEU A 47 -10.09 -6.28 9.62
N ILE A 48 -8.89 -6.41 10.17
CA ILE A 48 -7.87 -7.33 9.68
C ILE A 48 -8.05 -8.65 10.43
N THR A 49 -8.17 -9.74 9.69
CA THR A 49 -8.24 -11.10 10.26
C THR A 49 -7.02 -11.88 9.81
N TYR A 50 -6.14 -12.24 10.74
CA TYR A 50 -5.02 -13.14 10.47
C TYR A 50 -5.53 -14.58 10.50
N SER A 51 -5.21 -15.37 9.47
CA SER A 51 -5.76 -16.71 9.28
C SER A 51 -5.10 -17.81 10.12
N GLY A 52 -4.15 -17.46 10.99
CA GLY A 52 -3.30 -18.42 11.71
C GLY A 52 -2.16 -18.97 10.87
N ASN A 53 -2.35 -19.05 9.55
CA ASN A 53 -1.37 -19.60 8.62
C ASN A 53 -0.35 -18.56 8.17
N LYS A 54 0.90 -18.82 8.55
CA LYS A 54 2.05 -18.04 8.09
C LYS A 54 2.12 -18.11 6.57
N ARG A 55 2.52 -16.99 5.98
CA ARG A 55 2.76 -16.92 4.54
C ARG A 55 3.82 -17.95 4.17
N ILE A 56 3.54 -18.76 3.15
CA ILE A 56 4.57 -19.56 2.49
C ILE A 56 5.36 -18.61 1.60
N VAL A 57 6.25 -17.82 2.21
CA VAL A 57 7.20 -16.98 1.49
C VAL A 57 8.44 -17.82 1.21
N SER A 58 8.33 -18.86 0.39
CA SER A 58 9.48 -19.17 -0.44
C SER A 58 9.59 -18.02 -1.44
N GLU A 59 10.80 -17.53 -1.72
CA GLU A 59 10.98 -16.41 -2.67
C GLU A 59 10.40 -16.75 -4.06
N THR A 60 10.14 -18.02 -4.33
CA THR A 60 9.74 -18.58 -5.62
C THR A 60 8.35 -18.14 -6.09
N PRO A 61 7.22 -18.35 -5.39
CA PRO A 61 5.88 -18.10 -5.97
C PRO A 61 5.60 -16.62 -6.22
N PHE A 62 6.09 -15.73 -5.34
CA PHE A 62 5.97 -14.29 -5.58
C PHE A 62 6.82 -13.85 -6.77
N ARG A 63 8.07 -14.33 -6.85
CA ARG A 63 8.97 -14.03 -7.97
C ARG A 63 8.43 -14.58 -9.29
N GLU A 64 7.80 -15.75 -9.28
CA GLU A 64 7.11 -16.31 -10.45
C GLU A 64 6.03 -15.35 -10.96
N ARG A 65 5.17 -14.81 -10.08
CA ARG A 65 4.16 -13.82 -10.46
C ARG A 65 4.75 -12.56 -11.07
N MET A 66 5.89 -12.08 -10.54
CA MET A 66 6.60 -10.95 -11.12
C MET A 66 7.09 -11.26 -12.55
N LEU A 67 7.78 -12.40 -12.72
CA LEU A 67 8.30 -12.81 -14.02
C LEU A 67 7.18 -13.06 -15.05
N GLU A 68 6.06 -13.63 -14.62
CA GLU A 68 4.85 -13.77 -15.44
C GLU A 68 4.32 -12.41 -15.89
N CYS A 69 4.23 -11.44 -14.99
CA CYS A 69 3.79 -10.08 -15.31
C CYS A 69 4.75 -9.39 -16.30
N GLU A 70 6.07 -9.50 -16.09
CA GLU A 70 7.09 -8.94 -16.98
C GLU A 70 7.03 -9.57 -18.38
N LYS A 71 6.93 -10.89 -18.45
CA LYS A 71 6.79 -11.62 -19.72
C LYS A 71 5.51 -11.22 -20.45
N ALA A 72 4.38 -11.12 -19.74
CA ALA A 72 3.13 -10.67 -20.32
C ALA A 72 3.23 -9.23 -20.86
N ALA A 73 3.84 -8.31 -20.12
CA ALA A 73 4.08 -6.94 -20.58
C ALA A 73 4.94 -6.88 -21.84
N SER A 74 6.02 -7.65 -21.89
CA SER A 74 6.92 -7.76 -23.04
C SER A 74 6.17 -8.23 -24.29
N LEU A 75 5.37 -9.30 -24.19
CA LEU A 75 4.58 -9.84 -25.30
C LEU A 75 3.49 -8.87 -25.77
N LEU A 76 2.91 -8.09 -24.85
CA LEU A 76 1.95 -7.04 -25.19
C LEU A 76 2.61 -5.81 -25.81
N GLY A 77 3.94 -5.67 -25.71
CA GLY A 77 4.70 -4.52 -26.23
C GLY A 77 4.56 -3.27 -25.37
N VAL A 78 4.40 -3.43 -24.06
CA VAL A 78 4.31 -2.32 -23.09
C VAL A 78 5.43 -2.40 -22.06
N LYS A 79 5.83 -1.25 -21.48
CA LYS A 79 6.92 -1.18 -20.48
C LYS A 79 6.65 -2.07 -19.27
N ASN A 80 5.42 -2.07 -18.77
CA ASN A 80 4.90 -2.97 -17.75
C ASN A 80 3.36 -2.99 -17.86
N LEU A 81 2.70 -3.90 -17.13
CA LEU A 81 1.26 -4.10 -17.24
C LEU A 81 0.40 -2.89 -16.82
N SER A 82 0.93 -1.92 -16.08
CA SER A 82 0.19 -0.68 -15.76
C SER A 82 -0.02 0.25 -16.96
N TYR A 83 0.66 0.00 -18.08
CA TYR A 83 0.44 0.67 -19.36
C TYR A 83 -0.47 -0.13 -20.31
N ALA A 84 -0.90 -1.33 -19.92
CA ALA A 84 -1.83 -2.13 -20.71
C ALA A 84 -3.28 -1.70 -20.44
N THR A 85 -4.13 -1.84 -21.46
CA THR A 85 -5.58 -1.60 -21.36
C THR A 85 -6.34 -2.90 -21.58
N SER A 86 -7.59 -2.97 -21.13
CA SER A 86 -8.47 -4.12 -21.39
C SER A 86 -8.64 -4.37 -22.88
N GLU A 87 -8.66 -3.31 -23.69
CA GLU A 87 -8.73 -3.42 -25.14
C GLU A 87 -7.45 -4.01 -25.74
N LEU A 88 -6.28 -3.60 -25.26
CA LEU A 88 -5.00 -4.19 -25.69
C LEU A 88 -4.96 -5.69 -25.36
N LEU A 89 -5.43 -6.09 -24.17
CA LEU A 89 -5.52 -7.49 -23.78
C LEU A 89 -6.47 -8.29 -24.67
N ARG A 90 -7.58 -7.69 -25.08
CA ARG A 90 -8.56 -8.30 -26.00
C ARG A 90 -7.95 -8.51 -27.38
N VAL A 91 -7.37 -7.46 -27.98
CA VAL A 91 -6.80 -7.49 -29.33
C VAL A 91 -5.60 -8.42 -29.40
N LYS A 92 -4.72 -8.40 -28.38
CA LYS A 92 -3.51 -9.24 -28.34
C LYS A 92 -3.72 -10.54 -27.56
N ARG A 93 -4.95 -11.04 -27.37
CA ARG A 93 -5.21 -12.25 -26.58
C ARG A 93 -4.36 -13.45 -27.01
N GLY A 94 -4.17 -13.61 -28.33
CA GLY A 94 -3.47 -14.75 -28.93
C GLY A 94 -1.97 -14.80 -28.71
N VAL A 95 -1.32 -13.70 -28.27
CA VAL A 95 0.13 -13.70 -27.99
C VAL A 95 0.46 -14.18 -26.57
N LEU A 96 -0.55 -14.31 -25.70
CA LEU A 96 -0.41 -14.73 -24.32
C LEU A 96 -0.94 -16.16 -24.15
N ASN A 97 -0.17 -17.02 -23.50
CA ASN A 97 -0.72 -18.29 -23.00
C ASN A 97 -1.77 -18.03 -21.90
N GLU A 98 -2.44 -19.09 -21.45
CA GLU A 98 -3.51 -18.96 -20.46
C GLU A 98 -3.05 -18.30 -19.16
N THR A 99 -1.95 -18.77 -18.57
CA THR A 99 -1.40 -18.25 -17.31
C THR A 99 -1.05 -16.76 -17.42
N LEU A 100 -0.27 -16.37 -18.43
CA LEU A 100 0.14 -14.98 -18.62
C LEU A 100 -1.06 -14.06 -18.86
N HIS A 101 -2.07 -14.55 -19.57
CA HIS A 101 -3.29 -13.79 -19.76
C HIS A 101 -4.06 -13.60 -18.45
N LYS A 102 -4.22 -14.65 -17.63
CA LYS A 102 -4.85 -14.53 -16.31
C LYS A 102 -4.13 -13.50 -15.44
N ARG A 103 -2.78 -13.52 -15.39
CA ARG A 103 -2.00 -12.51 -14.65
C ARG A 103 -2.25 -11.10 -15.19
N ALA A 104 -2.21 -10.93 -16.50
CA ALA A 104 -2.44 -9.64 -17.13
C ALA A 104 -3.86 -9.10 -16.91
N VAL A 105 -4.87 -9.97 -16.99
CA VAL A 105 -6.28 -9.64 -16.69
C VAL A 105 -6.43 -9.17 -15.24
N HIS A 106 -5.79 -9.86 -14.29
CA HIS A 106 -5.81 -9.40 -12.90
C HIS A 106 -5.22 -8.00 -12.77
N VAL A 107 -4.00 -7.77 -13.23
CA VAL A 107 -3.28 -6.49 -13.01
C VAL A 107 -3.98 -5.31 -13.69
N VAL A 108 -4.41 -5.48 -14.94
CA VAL A 108 -5.13 -4.44 -15.69
C VAL A 108 -6.49 -4.17 -15.06
N GLY A 109 -7.22 -5.23 -14.68
CA GLY A 109 -8.51 -5.09 -14.00
C GLY A 109 -8.40 -4.47 -12.61
N GLU A 110 -7.34 -4.80 -11.86
CA GLU A 110 -7.12 -4.27 -10.50
C GLU A 110 -6.83 -2.77 -10.53
N THR A 111 -6.12 -2.30 -11.54
CA THR A 111 -5.87 -0.86 -11.75
C THR A 111 -7.18 -0.09 -11.89
N LEU A 112 -8.13 -0.63 -12.67
CA LEU A 112 -9.46 -0.04 -12.82
C LEU A 112 -10.28 -0.14 -11.52
N ARG A 113 -10.29 -1.30 -10.86
CA ARG A 113 -11.01 -1.50 -9.59
C ARG A 113 -10.54 -0.54 -8.50
N ILE A 114 -9.24 -0.26 -8.42
CA ILE A 114 -8.68 0.72 -7.49
C ILE A 114 -9.21 2.12 -7.80
N HIS A 115 -9.26 2.51 -9.09
CA HIS A 115 -9.82 3.80 -9.49
C HIS A 115 -11.29 3.92 -9.08
N GLU A 116 -12.10 2.92 -9.38
CA GLU A 116 -13.53 2.87 -9.03
C GLU A 116 -13.75 2.86 -7.52
N ALA A 117 -12.95 2.10 -6.76
CA ALA A 117 -13.00 2.10 -5.30
C ALA A 117 -12.65 3.47 -4.73
N ASN A 118 -11.62 4.15 -5.27
CA ASN A 118 -11.26 5.49 -4.81
C ASN A 118 -12.39 6.51 -5.05
N LEU A 119 -13.08 6.43 -6.18
CA LEU A 119 -14.26 7.28 -6.45
C LEU A 119 -15.39 6.96 -5.47
N ALA A 120 -15.72 5.68 -5.31
CA ALA A 120 -16.78 5.24 -4.40
C ALA A 120 -16.53 5.71 -2.96
N MET A 121 -15.30 5.59 -2.44
CA MET A 121 -14.97 6.08 -1.10
C MET A 121 -15.08 7.60 -0.98
N LYS A 122 -14.69 8.38 -2.01
CA LYS A 122 -14.86 9.84 -2.00
C LYS A 122 -16.33 10.25 -1.95
N GLU A 123 -17.18 9.48 -2.63
CA GLU A 123 -18.63 9.69 -2.66
C GLU A 123 -19.36 9.04 -1.48
N ARG A 124 -18.61 8.40 -0.56
CA ARG A 124 -19.15 7.62 0.58
C ARG A 124 -20.09 6.47 0.16
N ASP A 125 -19.90 5.94 -1.05
CA ASP A 125 -20.55 4.72 -1.53
C ASP A 125 -19.78 3.48 -1.04
N PHE A 126 -20.06 3.10 0.20
CA PHE A 126 -19.43 1.94 0.84
C PHE A 126 -19.84 0.62 0.20
N VAL A 127 -21.03 0.55 -0.41
CA VAL A 127 -21.51 -0.66 -1.09
C VAL A 127 -20.65 -0.93 -2.32
N THR A 128 -20.44 0.09 -3.16
CA THR A 128 -19.56 -0.05 -4.33
C THR A 128 -18.12 -0.32 -3.90
N PHE A 129 -17.59 0.39 -2.91
CA PHE A 129 -16.23 0.12 -2.41
C PHE A 129 -16.05 -1.33 -1.96
N GLY A 130 -16.98 -1.84 -1.15
CA GLY A 130 -16.97 -3.21 -0.67
C GLY A 130 -17.10 -4.24 -1.80
N LEU A 131 -17.96 -3.98 -2.79
CA LEU A 131 -18.06 -4.80 -4.00
C LEU A 131 -16.72 -4.85 -4.77
N LYS A 132 -16.00 -3.73 -4.88
CA LYS A 132 -14.67 -3.70 -5.50
C LYS A 132 -13.63 -4.48 -4.70
N MET A 133 -13.72 -4.49 -3.37
CA MET A 133 -12.87 -5.36 -2.53
C MET A 133 -13.13 -6.84 -2.86
N LEU A 134 -14.39 -7.26 -2.89
CA LEU A 134 -14.74 -8.65 -3.19
C LEU A 134 -14.32 -9.07 -4.61
N GLN A 135 -14.56 -8.23 -5.60
CA GLN A 135 -14.13 -8.46 -6.99
C GLN A 135 -12.60 -8.57 -7.10
N SER A 136 -11.88 -7.77 -6.31
CA SER A 136 -10.42 -7.88 -6.21
C SER A 136 -9.99 -9.22 -5.62
N HIS A 137 -10.64 -9.69 -4.54
CA HIS A 137 -10.38 -11.01 -3.97
C HIS A 137 -10.61 -12.14 -4.98
N SER A 138 -11.77 -12.16 -5.65
CA SER A 138 -12.05 -13.16 -6.70
C SER A 138 -10.99 -13.12 -7.80
N SER A 139 -10.55 -11.94 -8.22
CA SER A 139 -9.48 -11.85 -9.20
C SER A 139 -8.13 -12.32 -8.67
N LEU A 140 -7.81 -12.09 -7.39
CA LEU A 140 -6.57 -12.57 -6.78
C LEU A 140 -6.57 -14.10 -6.63
N ARG A 141 -7.73 -14.69 -6.37
CA ARG A 141 -7.93 -16.15 -6.30
C ARG A 141 -7.87 -16.79 -7.69
N ASP A 142 -8.72 -16.32 -8.61
CA ASP A 142 -9.00 -17.02 -9.87
C ASP A 142 -8.03 -16.63 -11.00
N ASN A 143 -7.60 -15.36 -11.06
CA ASN A 143 -6.75 -14.85 -12.13
C ASN A 143 -5.29 -14.66 -11.70
N PHE A 144 -5.04 -14.30 -10.44
CA PHE A 144 -3.68 -14.14 -9.94
C PHE A 144 -3.18 -15.36 -9.17
N GLU A 145 -4.06 -16.25 -8.72
CA GLU A 145 -3.73 -17.49 -8.02
C GLU A 145 -2.73 -17.26 -6.88
N VAL A 146 -3.07 -16.32 -6.00
CA VAL A 146 -2.31 -16.00 -4.76
C VAL A 146 -3.14 -16.16 -3.49
N SER A 147 -4.40 -16.59 -3.60
CA SER A 147 -5.22 -16.94 -2.43
C SER A 147 -4.98 -18.38 -2.00
N ASN A 148 -5.63 -18.80 -0.92
CA ASN A 148 -5.69 -20.19 -0.47
C ASN A 148 -7.05 -20.46 0.21
N GLU A 149 -7.30 -21.71 0.55
CA GLU A 149 -8.56 -22.15 1.16
C GLU A 149 -8.91 -21.37 2.44
N ASP A 150 -7.93 -21.07 3.28
CA ASP A 150 -8.14 -20.31 4.52
C ASP A 150 -8.62 -18.89 4.26
N LEU A 151 -7.94 -18.17 3.37
CA LEU A 151 -8.28 -16.80 3.01
C LEU A 151 -9.63 -16.75 2.32
N ASP A 152 -9.90 -17.71 1.43
CA ASP A 152 -11.18 -17.82 0.72
C ASP A 152 -12.34 -18.12 1.69
N ASN A 153 -12.12 -18.99 2.68
CA ASN A 153 -13.10 -19.32 3.71
C ASN A 153 -13.38 -18.13 4.63
N LEU A 154 -12.33 -17.44 5.11
CA LEU A 154 -12.48 -16.23 5.93
C LEU A 154 -13.26 -15.13 5.18
N VAL A 155 -12.97 -14.93 3.89
CA VAL A 155 -13.73 -13.99 3.06
C VAL A 155 -15.19 -14.45 2.91
N ALA A 156 -15.43 -15.73 2.65
CA ALA A 156 -16.78 -16.26 2.50
C ALA A 156 -17.63 -16.11 3.77
N ILE A 157 -17.07 -16.45 4.94
CA ILE A 157 -17.72 -16.27 6.25
C ILE A 157 -18.02 -14.79 6.49
N ALA A 158 -17.02 -13.92 6.29
CA ALA A 158 -17.21 -12.48 6.49
C ALA A 158 -18.31 -11.91 5.59
N MET A 159 -18.35 -12.30 4.32
CA MET A 159 -19.36 -11.80 3.37
C MET A 159 -20.78 -12.28 3.68
N ALA A 160 -20.94 -13.35 4.46
CA ALA A 160 -22.25 -13.82 4.91
C ALA A 160 -22.79 -13.03 6.13
N CYS A 161 -21.94 -12.23 6.79
CA CYS A 161 -22.34 -11.45 7.96
C CYS A 161 -23.11 -10.18 7.56
N GLU A 162 -24.15 -9.86 8.34
CA GLU A 162 -24.84 -8.58 8.22
C GLU A 162 -23.90 -7.41 8.46
N GLY A 163 -24.05 -6.34 7.67
CA GLY A 163 -23.27 -5.11 7.80
C GLY A 163 -21.88 -5.15 7.19
N VAL A 164 -21.45 -6.30 6.64
CA VAL A 164 -20.21 -6.39 5.85
C VAL A 164 -20.46 -5.86 4.44
N TYR A 165 -19.64 -4.89 4.03
CA TYR A 165 -19.68 -4.35 2.67
C TYR A 165 -18.78 -5.14 1.72
N GLY A 166 -17.63 -5.61 2.21
CA GLY A 166 -16.65 -6.31 1.39
C GLY A 166 -15.50 -6.89 2.20
N SER A 167 -14.94 -8.00 1.73
CA SER A 167 -13.75 -8.62 2.31
C SER A 167 -12.81 -9.10 1.21
N LYS A 168 -11.49 -9.02 1.46
CA LYS A 168 -10.47 -9.54 0.55
C LYS A 168 -9.20 -9.94 1.28
N LEU A 169 -8.39 -10.77 0.64
CA LEU A 169 -7.01 -10.99 1.08
C LEU A 169 -6.20 -9.68 1.10
N ALA A 170 -5.31 -9.56 2.08
CA ALA A 170 -4.47 -8.38 2.30
C ALA A 170 -2.97 -8.73 2.21
N GLY A 171 -2.25 -7.96 1.38
CA GLY A 171 -0.83 -8.16 1.12
C GLY A 171 -0.56 -9.12 -0.03
N ILE A 172 0.54 -9.87 0.06
CA ILE A 172 1.09 -10.67 -1.04
C ILE A 172 0.24 -11.92 -1.36
N GLY A 173 -0.53 -12.41 -0.38
CA GLY A 173 -1.23 -13.70 -0.49
C GLY A 173 -0.39 -14.88 0.03
N PHE A 174 -0.80 -16.09 -0.36
CA PHE A 174 -0.24 -17.38 0.08
C PHE A 174 -0.32 -17.58 1.61
N GLY A 175 -1.43 -17.13 2.20
CA GLY A 175 -1.65 -17.05 3.64
C GLY A 175 -1.59 -15.61 4.17
N GLY A 176 -1.55 -15.45 5.50
CA GLY A 176 -1.54 -14.15 6.15
C GLY A 176 -2.94 -13.67 6.53
N CYS A 177 -3.38 -12.53 6.00
CA CYS A 177 -4.56 -11.85 6.50
C CYS A 177 -5.60 -11.57 5.42
N THR A 178 -6.86 -11.43 5.84
CA THR A 178 -7.90 -10.72 5.11
C THR A 178 -8.10 -9.32 5.70
N ILE A 179 -8.72 -8.42 4.93
CA ILE A 179 -9.22 -7.13 5.37
C ILE A 179 -10.70 -7.04 4.98
N THR A 180 -11.54 -6.75 5.96
CA THR A 180 -13.00 -6.68 5.84
C THR A 180 -13.48 -5.28 6.19
N MET A 181 -14.28 -4.67 5.34
CA MET A 181 -14.98 -3.42 5.62
C MET A 181 -16.39 -3.72 6.12
N VAL A 182 -16.69 -3.30 7.35
CA VAL A 182 -17.96 -3.59 8.04
C VAL A 182 -18.49 -2.34 8.71
N LYS A 183 -19.82 -2.25 8.87
CA LYS A 183 -20.44 -1.22 9.72
C LYS A 183 -19.93 -1.35 11.16
N LYS A 184 -19.71 -0.21 11.82
CA LYS A 184 -19.11 -0.17 13.17
C LYS A 184 -19.93 -0.99 14.17
N GLU A 185 -21.25 -0.91 14.10
CA GLU A 185 -22.20 -1.61 14.97
C GLU A 185 -22.25 -3.13 14.75
N ASN A 186 -21.80 -3.63 13.59
CA ASN A 186 -21.79 -5.07 13.28
C ASN A 186 -20.42 -5.74 13.54
N LEU A 187 -19.44 -5.00 14.06
CA LEU A 187 -18.07 -5.50 14.24
C LEU A 187 -17.98 -6.69 15.19
N GLU A 188 -18.65 -6.64 16.35
CA GLU A 188 -18.62 -7.72 17.35
C GLU A 188 -19.21 -9.00 16.76
N ASN A 189 -20.39 -8.90 16.13
CA ASN A 189 -21.01 -10.04 15.44
C ASN A 189 -20.11 -10.65 14.36
N LEU A 190 -19.38 -9.82 13.61
CA LEU A 190 -18.42 -10.31 12.61
C LEU A 190 -17.28 -11.11 13.26
N ILE A 191 -16.70 -10.60 14.35
CA ILE A 191 -15.61 -11.27 15.09
C ILE A 191 -16.08 -12.60 15.64
N ASP A 192 -17.26 -12.64 16.26
CA ASP A 192 -17.85 -13.86 16.83
C ASP A 192 -18.13 -14.90 15.74
N THR A 193 -18.74 -14.46 14.62
CA THR A 193 -19.07 -15.33 13.49
C THR A 193 -17.80 -15.93 12.85
N LEU A 194 -16.74 -15.13 12.70
CA LEU A 194 -15.44 -15.62 12.20
C LEU A 194 -14.80 -16.60 13.18
N SER A 195 -14.83 -16.31 14.48
CA SER A 195 -14.24 -17.17 15.52
C SER A 195 -14.93 -18.52 15.63
N ILE A 196 -16.25 -18.58 15.38
CA ILE A 196 -17.04 -19.81 15.49
C ILE A 196 -16.96 -20.65 14.21
N ASN A 197 -17.05 -20.01 13.03
CA ASN A 197 -17.25 -20.73 11.77
C ASN A 197 -15.94 -21.03 11.02
N TYR A 198 -14.84 -20.35 11.34
CA TYR A 198 -13.55 -20.68 10.76
C TYR A 198 -12.91 -21.82 11.54
N SER A 199 -12.54 -22.91 10.85
CA SER A 199 -11.99 -24.12 11.48
C SER A 199 -10.57 -23.95 12.01
N GLY A 200 -9.83 -22.94 11.55
CA GLY A 200 -8.48 -22.63 12.01
C GLY A 200 -8.46 -21.63 13.18
N GLU A 201 -7.29 -21.44 13.78
CA GLU A 201 -7.10 -20.34 14.72
C GLU A 201 -6.96 -19.02 13.96
N CYS A 202 -7.77 -18.02 14.30
CA CYS A 202 -7.67 -16.68 13.73
C CYS A 202 -7.52 -15.61 14.81
N SER A 203 -6.96 -14.47 14.44
CA SER A 203 -6.84 -13.31 15.32
C SER A 203 -7.21 -12.02 14.59
N PHE A 204 -7.60 -11.01 15.35
CA PHE A 204 -8.26 -9.82 14.82
C PHE A 204 -7.52 -8.55 15.21
N LEU A 205 -7.46 -7.60 14.28
CA LEU A 205 -7.00 -6.24 14.52
C LEU A 205 -7.96 -5.25 13.86
N ILE A 206 -8.39 -4.23 14.60
CA ILE A 206 -9.15 -3.12 14.04
C ILE A 206 -8.13 -2.15 13.44
N ALA A 207 -8.14 -2.00 12.12
CA ALA A 207 -7.24 -1.09 11.43
C ALA A 207 -7.65 0.36 11.67
N GLN A 208 -6.76 1.12 12.30
CA GLN A 208 -6.87 2.57 12.43
C GLN A 208 -5.82 3.21 11.53
N PRO A 209 -6.21 4.07 10.56
CA PRO A 209 -5.26 4.80 9.75
C PRO A 209 -4.41 5.70 10.65
N TRP A 210 -3.11 5.47 10.60
CA TRP A 210 -2.14 6.15 11.44
C TRP A 210 -0.94 6.61 10.61
N GLY A 211 -0.17 7.53 11.16
CA GLY A 211 1.04 8.04 10.55
C GLY A 211 1.52 9.31 11.21
N CYS A 212 2.65 9.82 10.71
CA CYS A 212 3.36 10.97 11.28
C CYS A 212 3.61 12.06 10.23
N SER A 213 2.85 12.09 9.13
CA SER A 213 3.15 13.00 8.03
C SER A 213 2.67 14.43 8.29
N THR A 214 3.57 15.32 8.68
CA THR A 214 3.31 16.76 8.59
C THR A 214 3.21 17.16 7.11
N GLU A 215 2.00 17.37 6.58
CA GLU A 215 1.66 17.92 5.24
C GLU A 215 2.70 17.65 4.13
N LEU A 216 2.56 16.54 3.40
CA LEU A 216 3.45 16.23 2.29
C LEU A 216 2.67 15.83 1.03
N THR A 217 2.56 16.75 0.06
CA THR A 217 2.56 16.37 -1.36
C THR A 217 3.96 15.83 -1.68
N PHE A 218 4.16 14.51 -1.60
CA PHE A 218 5.46 13.88 -1.86
C PHE A 218 5.54 13.40 -3.31
N GLU A 219 6.50 13.94 -4.09
CA GLU A 219 7.06 13.22 -5.24
C GLU A 219 8.20 12.32 -4.72
N LEU A 220 8.05 11.00 -4.78
CA LEU A 220 9.08 10.09 -4.29
C LEU A 220 10.43 10.24 -4.98
N ASN A 221 10.49 10.86 -6.16
CA ASN A 221 11.75 11.14 -6.86
C ASN A 221 12.74 11.90 -5.96
N GLU A 222 12.28 12.77 -5.06
CA GLU A 222 13.17 13.51 -4.17
C GLU A 222 13.75 12.62 -3.05
N TYR A 223 12.98 11.62 -2.60
CA TYR A 223 13.39 10.68 -1.55
C TYR A 223 14.20 9.52 -2.12
N LEU A 224 13.84 8.99 -3.30
CA LEU A 224 14.65 8.04 -4.06
C LEU A 224 16.00 8.65 -4.41
N CYS A 225 16.07 9.94 -4.74
CA CYS A 225 17.36 10.62 -4.92
C CYS A 225 18.18 10.70 -3.61
N LYS A 226 17.55 10.71 -2.42
CA LYS A 226 18.22 10.61 -1.12
C LYS A 226 18.67 9.18 -0.81
N ILE A 227 17.84 8.17 -1.13
CA ILE A 227 18.18 6.74 -0.99
C ILE A 227 19.26 6.33 -1.99
N GLU A 228 19.21 6.76 -3.25
CA GLU A 228 20.26 6.59 -4.26
C GLU A 228 21.56 7.30 -3.85
N LYS A 229 21.48 8.49 -3.22
CA LYS A 229 22.65 9.16 -2.64
C LYS A 229 23.21 8.43 -1.42
N ALA A 230 22.37 7.79 -0.61
CA ALA A 230 22.79 6.95 0.51
C ALA A 230 23.36 5.60 0.03
N ASN A 231 22.81 5.04 -1.04
CA ASN A 231 23.25 3.83 -1.72
C ASN A 231 24.42 4.06 -2.68
N LYS A 232 24.94 5.30 -2.83
CA LYS A 232 26.20 5.57 -3.56
C LYS A 232 27.46 4.97 -2.92
N HIS A 233 27.33 4.29 -1.78
CA HIS A 233 28.37 3.37 -1.28
C HIS A 233 28.25 1.95 -1.85
N VAL A 234 27.19 1.64 -2.62
CA VAL A 234 26.99 0.36 -3.30
C VAL A 234 26.66 0.65 -4.78
N GLN A 235 27.74 0.74 -5.54
CA GLN A 235 27.89 0.56 -6.98
C GLN A 235 27.37 1.62 -7.96
N ASN A 236 28.35 2.09 -8.74
CA ASN A 236 28.25 2.73 -10.03
C ASN A 236 27.46 1.86 -11.01
N GLU A 237 26.41 2.40 -11.63
CA GLU A 237 26.17 2.33 -13.08
C GLU A 237 24.94 3.16 -13.46
N VAL A 238 24.85 3.52 -14.74
CA VAL A 238 23.80 4.33 -15.39
C VAL A 238 23.98 5.85 -15.27
N ALA A 239 24.92 6.34 -16.07
CA ALA A 239 25.02 7.72 -16.47
C ALA A 239 23.91 8.08 -17.48
N VAL A 240 22.89 8.84 -17.05
CA VAL A 240 22.04 9.61 -17.98
C VAL A 240 21.75 11.01 -17.40
N THR A 241 22.21 12.01 -18.16
CA THR A 241 21.89 13.46 -18.16
C THR A 241 22.17 14.31 -16.91
N LYS A 242 23.45 14.73 -16.77
CA LYS A 242 23.96 15.66 -15.74
C LYS A 242 23.66 17.16 -15.96
N LYS A 243 23.22 17.59 -17.15
CA LYS A 243 23.28 19.02 -17.51
C LYS A 243 22.04 19.85 -17.13
N GLU A 244 20.87 19.23 -16.97
CA GLU A 244 19.63 19.95 -16.63
C GLU A 244 19.35 20.03 -15.11
N ARG A 245 19.93 19.13 -14.31
CA ARG A 245 19.72 19.05 -12.85
C ARG A 245 20.53 20.07 -12.03
N ALA A 246 21.55 20.70 -12.61
CA ALA A 246 22.47 21.56 -11.86
C ALA A 246 21.87 22.93 -11.49
N LEU A 247 20.97 23.47 -12.32
CA LEU A 247 20.48 24.85 -12.16
C LEU A 247 19.38 24.99 -11.09
N HIS A 248 18.63 23.92 -10.81
CA HIS A 248 17.53 23.94 -9.84
C HIS A 248 17.99 23.69 -8.38
N CYS A 249 19.18 23.10 -8.20
CA CYS A 249 19.67 22.62 -6.91
C CYS A 249 20.22 23.74 -5.99
N GLU A 250 20.74 24.84 -6.53
CA GLU A 250 21.45 25.84 -5.74
C GLU A 250 20.51 26.79 -4.96
N LYS A 251 19.38 27.17 -5.58
CA LYS A 251 18.36 28.02 -4.96
C LYS A 251 17.62 27.27 -3.84
N CYS A 252 17.30 26.00 -4.08
CA CYS A 252 16.70 25.12 -3.07
C CYS A 252 17.66 24.82 -1.91
N ASN A 253 18.97 24.64 -2.16
CA ASN A 253 19.95 24.45 -1.10
C ASN A 253 20.10 25.67 -0.18
N LYS A 254 20.02 26.89 -0.71
CA LYS A 254 20.06 28.11 0.11
C LYS A 254 18.84 28.21 1.05
N ILE A 255 17.65 27.92 0.52
CA ILE A 255 16.39 27.95 1.29
C ILE A 255 16.36 26.84 2.35
N LEU A 256 16.88 25.66 2.03
CA LEU A 256 16.93 24.55 2.98
C LEU A 256 17.91 24.82 4.13
N LYS A 257 19.10 25.38 3.81
CA LYS A 257 20.09 25.75 4.84
C LYS A 257 19.59 26.85 5.76
N SER A 258 18.81 27.82 5.26
CA SER A 258 18.22 28.86 6.13
C SER A 258 17.15 28.30 7.06
N LYS A 259 16.28 27.40 6.56
CA LYS A 259 15.24 26.76 7.39
C LYS A 259 15.82 25.84 8.47
N ILE A 260 16.86 25.07 8.15
CA ILE A 260 17.54 24.21 9.14
C ILE A 260 18.18 25.04 10.26
N ARG A 261 18.76 26.20 9.91
CA ARG A 261 19.36 27.10 10.90
C ARG A 261 18.30 27.68 11.85
N GLN A 262 17.17 28.12 11.29
CA GLN A 262 16.06 28.65 12.08
C GLN A 262 15.49 27.62 13.07
N VAL A 263 15.22 26.39 12.62
CA VAL A 263 14.73 25.32 13.50
C VAL A 263 15.73 24.97 14.62
N LYS A 264 17.03 25.04 14.32
CA LYS A 264 18.06 24.79 15.33
C LYS A 264 18.08 25.90 16.39
N ASP A 265 17.99 27.16 15.96
CA ASP A 265 17.97 28.31 16.86
C ASP A 265 16.72 28.29 17.78
N ASP A 266 15.57 27.84 17.26
CA ASP A 266 14.33 27.72 18.04
C ASP A 266 14.42 26.59 19.09
N LEU A 267 14.98 25.43 18.71
CA LEU A 267 15.20 24.31 19.64
C LEU A 267 16.21 24.62 20.75
N ASP A 268 17.23 25.42 20.44
CA ASP A 268 18.23 25.81 21.44
C ASP A 268 17.63 26.82 22.44
N LYS A 269 16.74 27.72 22.00
CA LYS A 269 15.97 28.60 22.89
C LYS A 269 15.02 27.84 23.82
N GLU A 270 14.25 26.88 23.29
CA GLU A 270 13.36 26.07 24.12
C GLU A 270 14.10 25.28 25.21
N LYS A 271 15.33 24.83 24.92
CA LYS A 271 16.18 24.15 25.90
C LYS A 271 16.70 25.10 26.98
N GLU A 272 17.04 26.33 26.62
CA GLU A 272 17.45 27.33 27.60
C GLU A 272 16.29 27.76 28.50
N GLU A 273 15.09 27.93 27.95
CA GLU A 273 13.88 28.25 28.73
C GLU A 273 13.52 27.14 29.70
N LYS A 274 13.58 25.86 29.28
CA LYS A 274 13.37 24.71 30.16
C LYS A 274 14.39 24.63 31.29
N LYS A 275 15.67 24.86 30.99
CA LYS A 275 16.73 24.91 32.02
C LYS A 275 16.50 26.03 33.02
N LEU A 276 16.02 27.19 32.57
CA LEU A 276 15.74 28.33 33.44
C LEU A 276 14.54 28.06 34.36
N GLN A 277 13.50 27.41 33.83
CA GLN A 277 12.32 26.98 34.61
C GLN A 277 12.68 25.92 35.67
N GLU A 278 13.51 24.94 35.31
CA GLU A 278 14.00 23.90 36.24
C GLU A 278 14.86 24.51 37.37
N GLN A 279 15.70 25.49 37.06
CA GLN A 279 16.51 26.21 38.07
C GLN A 279 15.67 27.09 39.00
N GLN A 280 14.53 27.62 38.54
CA GLN A 280 13.61 28.40 39.37
C GLN A 280 12.78 27.51 40.31
N GLN A 281 12.39 26.31 39.86
CA GLN A 281 11.68 25.32 40.68
C GLN A 281 12.54 24.71 41.79
N GLN A 282 13.86 24.63 41.62
CA GLN A 282 14.78 24.13 42.66
C GLN A 282 15.09 25.16 43.76
N LYS A 283 14.62 26.41 43.63
CA LYS A 283 14.87 27.51 44.59
C LYS A 283 13.63 27.90 45.42
N GLN A 284 12.51 27.21 45.25
CA GLN A 284 11.30 27.32 46.08
C GLN A 284 11.17 26.10 46.98
#